data_AF-A0A1Q3MFX7-F1
#
_entry.id   AF-A0A1Q3MFX7-F1
#
_cell.length_a   1.000
_cell.length_b   1.000
_cell.length_c   1.000
_cell.angle_alpha   90.00
_cell.angle_beta   90.00
_cell.angle_gamma   90.00
#
_symmetry.space_group_name_H-M   'P 1'
#
loop_
_entity.id
_entity.type
_entity.pdbx_description
1 polymer ?
#
loop_
_entity_poly.entity_id
_entity_poly.type
_entity_poly.pdbx_seq_one_letter_code
_entity_poly.pdbx_strand_id
1 'polypeptide(L)'
;MQKLPAWTSVVRSCGVPVPLPILAADDFTSTTGGVYNNIVWWGTVTSPAQLQRRWYIATYNDNGFGQPNFGAPLWRTCVVPVAALAGVDCQGMRVYKFGVTLPSSAPMPVIVGKQWLVIAEDDSASIQPGVPDFAWSACQPVQNSPAVQFDNLGIFTQPLLDPCNGGKDDLAFVLS
;
A
#
# COMPACT_ATOMS: atom_id res chain seq x y z
N MET A 1 14.30 11.90 17.98
CA MET A 1 14.13 11.82 16.52
C MET A 1 13.84 10.37 16.18
N GLN A 2 12.60 10.08 15.78
CA GLN A 2 12.13 8.72 15.55
C GLN A 2 12.74 8.24 14.22
N LYS A 3 13.55 7.17 14.27
CA LYS A 3 13.93 6.46 13.07
C LYS A 3 12.65 5.85 12.50
N LEU A 4 12.15 6.38 11.39
CA LEU A 4 11.36 5.58 10.46
C LEU A 4 12.40 4.98 9.49
N PRO A 5 12.24 3.71 9.07
CA PRO A 5 11.51 3.54 7.82
C PRO A 5 10.66 2.27 7.76
N ALA A 6 9.40 2.46 7.42
CA ALA A 6 8.65 1.55 6.57
C ALA A 6 7.82 2.49 5.67
N TRP A 7 7.78 2.19 4.38
CA TRP A 7 7.28 3.11 3.37
C TRP A 7 5.82 3.45 3.70
N THR A 8 5.54 4.72 3.98
CA THR A 8 4.22 5.15 4.44
C THR A 8 3.28 5.37 3.27
N SER A 9 1.99 5.30 3.54
CA SER A 9 0.95 5.57 2.54
C SER A 9 -0.25 6.17 3.24
N VAL A 10 -0.60 7.39 2.85
CA VAL A 10 -1.67 8.18 3.46
C VAL A 10 -2.38 9.00 2.39
N VAL A 11 -3.71 9.04 2.47
CA VAL A 11 -4.56 9.95 1.69
C VAL A 11 -5.30 10.88 2.63
N ARG A 12 -5.67 12.07 2.17
CA ARG A 12 -6.46 13.01 2.99
C ARG A 12 -7.70 12.36 3.57
N SER A 13 -8.48 11.71 2.69
CA SER A 13 -9.59 10.89 3.14
C SER A 13 -10.01 9.88 2.10
N CYS A 14 -10.72 8.86 2.54
CA CYS A 14 -11.26 7.85 1.64
C CYS A 14 -12.22 8.40 0.55
N GLY A 15 -13.07 9.37 0.91
CA GLY A 15 -14.01 10.01 -0.03
C GLY A 15 -13.39 11.12 -0.88
N VAL A 16 -12.36 11.78 -0.35
CA VAL A 16 -11.59 12.83 -1.03
C VAL A 16 -10.11 12.48 -0.85
N PRO A 17 -9.58 11.56 -1.68
CA PRO A 17 -8.22 11.04 -1.50
C PRO A 17 -7.14 12.05 -1.87
N VAL A 18 -7.49 13.17 -2.48
CA VAL A 18 -6.57 14.23 -2.89
C VAL A 18 -6.54 15.34 -1.82
N PRO A 19 -5.35 15.92 -1.49
CA PRO A 19 -4.03 15.56 -1.98
C PRO A 19 -3.61 14.15 -1.55
N LEU A 20 -2.69 13.55 -2.31
CA LEU A 20 -2.04 12.27 -2.02
C LEU A 20 -0.70 12.59 -1.33
N PRO A 21 -0.67 12.79 0.00
CA PRO A 21 0.49 13.38 0.62
C PRO A 21 1.73 12.52 0.50
N ILE A 22 1.62 11.23 0.81
CA ILE A 22 2.69 10.26 0.58
C ILE A 22 2.01 8.95 0.19
N LEU A 23 2.47 8.31 -0.89
CA LEU A 23 1.99 7.00 -1.31
C LEU A 23 3.14 6.08 -1.68
N ALA A 24 3.23 4.94 -1.01
CA ALA A 24 4.00 3.81 -1.49
C ALA A 24 3.10 2.96 -2.41
N ALA A 25 3.71 2.49 -3.49
CA ALA A 25 3.07 1.62 -4.45
C ALA A 25 4.02 0.49 -4.84
N ASP A 26 3.43 -0.64 -5.20
CA ASP A 26 4.18 -1.78 -5.72
C ASP A 26 3.47 -2.45 -6.88
N ASP A 27 4.22 -3.10 -7.75
CA ASP A 27 3.67 -3.62 -9.00
C ASP A 27 3.24 -5.08 -8.91
N PHE A 28 2.27 -5.43 -9.75
CA PHE A 28 1.87 -6.80 -10.01
C PHE A 28 1.57 -6.96 -11.49
N THR A 29 1.73 -8.18 -12.00
CA THR A 29 1.50 -8.48 -13.42
C THR A 29 0.41 -9.52 -13.56
N SER A 30 -0.53 -9.28 -14.48
CA SER A 30 -1.52 -10.27 -14.89
C SER A 30 -1.37 -10.60 -16.36
N THR A 31 -1.41 -11.89 -16.71
CA THR A 31 -1.31 -12.37 -18.09
C THR A 31 -2.67 -12.54 -18.76
N THR A 32 -3.74 -12.68 -17.98
CA THR A 32 -5.10 -12.95 -18.49
C THR A 32 -6.08 -11.82 -18.20
N GLY A 33 -5.72 -10.86 -17.34
CA GLY A 33 -6.70 -9.95 -16.73
C GLY A 33 -7.68 -10.71 -15.84
N GLY A 34 -8.77 -10.05 -15.45
CA GLY A 34 -9.84 -10.63 -14.66
C GLY A 34 -10.24 -9.73 -13.49
N VAL A 35 -10.51 -10.35 -12.34
CA VAL A 35 -10.86 -9.65 -11.12
C VAL A 35 -10.21 -10.31 -9.91
N TYR A 36 -9.91 -9.53 -8.88
CA TYR A 36 -9.56 -10.02 -7.55
C TYR A 36 -10.61 -9.59 -6.55
N ASN A 37 -10.95 -10.49 -5.61
CA ASN A 37 -11.89 -10.21 -4.55
C ASN A 37 -11.20 -10.12 -3.19
N ASN A 38 -10.05 -10.77 -3.03
CA ASN A 38 -9.33 -10.80 -1.77
C ASN A 38 -8.03 -10.03 -1.92
N ILE A 39 -7.86 -9.04 -1.05
CA ILE A 39 -6.65 -8.24 -0.96
C ILE A 39 -6.11 -8.41 0.44
N VAL A 40 -4.87 -8.88 0.53
CA VAL A 40 -4.16 -9.10 1.78
C VAL A 40 -2.85 -8.33 1.72
N TRP A 41 -2.49 -7.64 2.79
CA TRP A 41 -1.23 -6.91 2.88
C TRP A 41 -0.65 -6.96 4.28
N TRP A 42 0.64 -6.61 4.39
CA TRP A 42 1.35 -6.58 5.66
C TRP A 42 1.99 -5.23 5.90
N GLY A 43 1.93 -4.80 7.15
CA GLY A 43 2.57 -3.57 7.59
C GLY A 43 2.53 -3.40 9.09
N THR A 44 3.13 -2.31 9.53
CA THR A 44 3.12 -1.88 10.92
C THR A 44 2.17 -0.71 11.09
N VAL A 45 1.65 -0.58 12.31
CA VAL A 45 0.94 0.62 12.76
C VAL A 45 1.56 1.08 14.06
N THR A 46 1.67 2.39 14.26
CA THR A 46 2.12 2.99 15.53
C THR A 46 1.12 2.74 16.66
N SER A 47 -0.16 2.47 16.36
CA SER A 47 -1.17 2.12 17.35
C SER A 47 -2.09 0.97 16.94
N PRO A 48 -2.36 -0.01 17.82
CA PRO A 48 -3.37 -1.06 17.58
C PRO A 48 -4.79 -0.52 17.33
N ALA A 49 -5.11 0.70 17.77
CA ALA A 49 -6.42 1.31 17.50
C ALA A 49 -6.61 1.66 16.01
N GLN A 50 -5.53 1.72 15.23
CA GLN A 50 -5.57 1.95 13.79
C GLN A 50 -6.11 0.73 13.01
N LEU A 51 -6.04 -0.47 13.60
CA LEU A 51 -6.40 -1.73 12.94
C LEU A 51 -7.88 -1.83 12.53
N GLN A 52 -8.75 -1.00 13.11
CA GLN A 52 -10.19 -0.97 12.84
C GLN A 52 -10.60 0.23 11.98
N ARG A 53 -9.65 1.00 11.47
CA ARG A 53 -9.92 2.20 10.65
C ARG A 53 -10.11 1.85 9.18
N ARG A 54 -10.60 2.83 8.43
CA ARG A 54 -10.77 2.70 6.98
C ARG A 54 -9.45 2.88 6.25
N TRP A 55 -9.34 2.20 5.13
CA TRP A 55 -8.18 2.20 4.25
C TRP A 55 -8.62 2.49 2.83
N TYR A 56 -7.84 3.31 2.15
CA TYR A 56 -7.97 3.57 0.72
C TYR A 56 -7.14 2.55 -0.03
N ILE A 57 -7.75 1.86 -0.99
CA ILE A 57 -7.04 0.96 -1.91
C ILE A 57 -7.26 1.48 -3.32
N ALA A 58 -6.20 1.53 -4.13
CA ALA A 58 -6.30 1.89 -5.53
C ALA A 58 -5.31 1.13 -6.39
N THR A 59 -5.64 1.01 -7.67
CA THR A 59 -4.73 0.52 -8.69
C THR A 59 -4.48 1.55 -9.77
N TYR A 60 -3.29 1.49 -10.37
CA TYR A 60 -2.84 2.42 -11.39
C TYR A 60 -2.18 1.67 -12.54
N ASN A 61 -2.22 2.25 -13.74
CA ASN A 61 -1.38 1.79 -14.85
C ASN A 61 0.09 2.12 -14.58
N ASP A 62 0.99 1.35 -15.18
CA ASP A 62 2.39 1.76 -15.33
C ASP A 62 2.49 3.00 -16.24
N ASN A 63 3.43 3.90 -15.97
CA ASN A 63 3.69 5.10 -16.76
C ASN A 63 4.71 4.90 -17.91
N GLY A 64 5.20 3.67 -18.12
CA GLY A 64 6.23 3.30 -19.09
C GLY A 64 7.65 3.33 -18.54
N PHE A 65 7.86 3.80 -17.31
CA PHE A 65 9.16 3.91 -16.65
C PHE A 65 9.29 2.98 -15.43
N GLY A 66 8.37 2.02 -15.28
CA GLY A 66 8.36 1.16 -14.09
C GLY A 66 7.91 1.92 -12.84
N GLN A 67 6.90 2.78 -12.99
CA GLN A 67 6.32 3.61 -11.94
C GLN A 67 4.80 3.75 -12.17
N PRO A 68 4.00 3.99 -11.13
CA PRO A 68 2.55 4.20 -11.27
C PRO A 68 2.22 5.55 -11.90
N ASN A 69 1.20 5.57 -12.76
CA ASN A 69 0.56 6.80 -13.22
C ASN A 69 -0.49 7.29 -12.20
N PHE A 70 -0.05 7.99 -11.14
CA PHE A 70 -0.93 8.47 -10.06
C PHE A 70 -2.04 9.45 -10.49
N GLY A 71 -1.97 10.03 -11.68
CA GLY A 71 -2.97 10.98 -12.19
C GLY A 71 -4.32 10.35 -12.54
N ALA A 72 -4.37 9.04 -12.76
CA ALA A 72 -5.58 8.34 -13.19
C ALA A 72 -5.66 6.93 -12.58
N PRO A 73 -6.33 6.74 -11.43
CA PRO A 73 -6.56 5.40 -10.87
C PRO A 73 -7.44 4.59 -11.83
N LEU A 74 -7.05 3.35 -12.09
CA LEU A 74 -7.86 2.36 -12.80
C LEU A 74 -9.09 1.97 -11.99
N TRP A 75 -8.87 1.81 -10.69
CA TRP A 75 -9.87 1.43 -9.72
C TRP A 75 -9.48 1.93 -8.36
N ARG A 76 -10.47 2.18 -7.50
CA ARG A 76 -10.27 2.56 -6.11
C ARG A 76 -11.47 2.21 -5.26
N THR A 77 -11.23 1.95 -4.00
CA THR A 77 -12.28 1.71 -3.01
C THR A 77 -11.81 2.05 -1.61
N CYS A 78 -12.75 2.01 -0.68
CA CYS A 78 -12.49 2.19 0.74
C CYS A 78 -13.02 1.01 1.53
N VAL A 79 -12.18 0.48 2.40
CA VAL A 79 -12.44 -0.77 3.12
C VAL A 79 -12.11 -0.64 4.59
N VAL A 80 -12.73 -1.47 5.42
CA VAL A 80 -12.27 -1.74 6.78
C VAL A 80 -11.77 -3.19 6.78
N PRO A 81 -10.46 -3.44 6.85
CA PRO A 81 -9.93 -4.79 6.84
C PRO A 81 -10.13 -5.47 8.20
N VAL A 82 -10.04 -6.79 8.18
CA VAL A 82 -9.72 -7.57 9.38
C VAL A 82 -8.21 -7.63 9.51
N ALA A 83 -7.69 -7.36 10.70
CA ALA A 83 -6.26 -7.40 10.98
C ALA A 83 -5.92 -8.43 12.06
N ALA A 84 -4.80 -9.12 11.89
CA ALA A 84 -4.25 -10.05 12.88
C ALA A 84 -2.74 -9.82 13.03
N LEU A 85 -2.21 -10.04 14.24
CA LEU A 85 -0.76 -10.00 14.46
C LEU A 85 -0.10 -11.12 13.64
N ALA A 86 0.82 -10.76 12.76
CA ALA A 86 1.58 -11.70 11.93
C ALA A 86 2.95 -12.02 12.55
N GLY A 87 3.54 -11.08 13.29
CA GLY A 87 4.83 -11.27 13.93
C GLY A 87 5.47 -9.95 14.36
N VAL A 88 6.80 -9.95 14.41
CA VAL A 88 7.63 -8.81 14.73
C VAL A 88 8.72 -8.70 13.67
N ASP A 89 9.03 -7.51 13.19
CA ASP A 89 10.11 -7.29 12.22
C ASP A 89 11.50 -7.21 12.90
N CYS A 90 12.55 -7.02 12.09
CA CYS A 90 13.91 -6.92 12.60
C CYS A 90 14.16 -5.70 13.51
N GLN A 91 13.28 -4.70 13.46
CA GLN A 91 13.36 -3.49 14.27
C GLN A 91 12.58 -3.61 15.57
N GLY A 92 11.92 -4.75 15.80
CA GLY A 92 11.10 -4.99 16.99
C GLY A 92 9.68 -4.46 16.85
N MET A 93 9.25 -4.05 15.65
CA MET A 93 7.90 -3.51 15.41
C MET A 93 6.90 -4.64 15.14
N ARG A 94 5.68 -4.49 15.68
CA ARG A 94 4.61 -5.46 15.46
C ARG A 94 4.10 -5.36 14.03
N VAL A 95 4.20 -6.45 13.28
CA VAL A 95 3.69 -6.57 11.92
C VAL A 95 2.31 -7.19 11.97
N TYR A 96 1.37 -6.56 11.28
CA TYR A 96 0.00 -7.03 11.14
C TYR A 96 -0.26 -7.48 9.72
N LYS A 97 -1.00 -8.59 9.59
CA LYS A 97 -1.62 -9.03 8.36
C LYS A 97 -3.01 -8.43 8.29
N PHE A 98 -3.27 -7.65 7.26
CA PHE A 98 -4.58 -7.08 6.96
C PHE A 98 -5.22 -7.88 5.82
N GLY A 99 -6.53 -8.05 5.86
CA GLY A 99 -7.28 -8.72 4.82
C GLY A 99 -8.65 -8.10 4.60
N VAL A 100 -9.02 -7.95 3.33
CA VAL A 100 -10.37 -7.59 2.92
C VAL A 100 -10.87 -8.54 1.84
N THR A 101 -12.14 -8.90 1.93
CA THR A 101 -12.91 -9.50 0.84
C THR A 101 -13.86 -8.45 0.27
N LEU A 102 -13.65 -8.07 -0.98
CA LEU A 102 -14.50 -7.18 -1.75
C LEU A 102 -15.81 -7.89 -2.12
N PRO A 103 -16.93 -7.16 -2.16
CA PRO A 103 -18.19 -7.74 -2.61
C PRO A 103 -18.08 -8.13 -4.10
N SER A 104 -18.68 -9.25 -4.48
CA SER A 104 -18.68 -9.74 -5.86
C SER A 104 -19.33 -8.77 -6.86
N SER A 105 -20.15 -7.82 -6.38
CA SER A 105 -20.74 -6.75 -7.17
C SER A 105 -19.79 -5.57 -7.45
N ALA A 106 -18.66 -5.49 -6.74
CA ALA A 106 -17.65 -4.46 -6.91
C ALA A 106 -16.23 -5.01 -6.65
N PRO A 107 -15.78 -5.99 -7.44
CA PRO A 107 -14.45 -6.56 -7.29
C PRO A 107 -13.37 -5.58 -7.80
N MET A 108 -12.10 -5.88 -7.55
CA MET A 108 -10.98 -5.14 -8.13
C MET A 108 -10.73 -5.64 -9.55
N PRO A 109 -10.89 -4.80 -10.60
CA PRO A 109 -10.60 -5.18 -11.97
C PRO A 109 -9.08 -5.28 -12.19
N VAL A 110 -8.70 -6.26 -12.99
CA VAL A 110 -7.33 -6.57 -13.36
C VAL A 110 -7.25 -6.59 -14.87
N ILE A 111 -6.27 -5.89 -15.43
CA ILE A 111 -6.02 -5.84 -16.87
C ILE A 111 -4.76 -6.64 -17.19
N VAL A 112 -4.63 -7.05 -18.45
CA VAL A 112 -3.41 -7.70 -18.93
C VAL A 112 -2.26 -6.69 -18.88
N GLY A 113 -1.13 -7.11 -18.32
CA GLY A 113 0.08 -6.31 -18.19
C GLY A 113 0.41 -5.95 -16.73
N LYS A 114 1.33 -5.00 -16.60
CA LYS A 114 1.82 -4.49 -15.31
C LYS A 114 0.87 -3.43 -14.78
N GLN A 115 0.50 -3.56 -13.51
CA GLN A 115 -0.31 -2.61 -12.75
C GLN A 115 0.36 -2.33 -11.41
N TRP A 116 -0.03 -1.23 -10.78
CA TRP A 116 0.48 -0.82 -9.48
C TRP A 116 -0.64 -0.82 -8.45
N LEU A 117 -0.36 -1.38 -7.27
CA LEU A 117 -1.24 -1.38 -6.11
C LEU A 117 -0.79 -0.31 -5.11
N VAL A 118 -1.77 0.41 -4.56
CA VAL A 118 -1.61 1.37 -3.48
C VAL A 118 -2.60 1.04 -2.39
N ILE A 119 -2.12 1.00 -1.15
CA ILE A 119 -2.95 0.89 0.05
C ILE A 119 -2.48 1.98 0.99
N ALA A 120 -3.42 2.81 1.43
CA ALA A 120 -3.14 4.00 2.20
C ALA A 120 -4.13 4.16 3.36
N GLU A 121 -3.62 4.74 4.43
CA GLU A 121 -4.41 5.21 5.56
C GLU A 121 -5.37 6.34 5.15
N ASP A 122 -6.62 6.31 5.65
CA ASP A 122 -7.57 7.42 5.62
C ASP A 122 -7.24 8.40 6.76
N ASP A 123 -6.45 9.46 6.47
CA ASP A 123 -5.96 10.41 7.47
C ASP A 123 -7.11 11.06 8.28
N SER A 124 -8.20 11.41 7.61
CA SER A 124 -9.39 12.00 8.25
C SER A 124 -10.07 11.10 9.29
N ALA A 125 -9.84 9.79 9.20
CA ALA A 125 -10.36 8.77 10.11
C ALA A 125 -9.25 8.10 10.93
N SER A 126 -8.00 8.57 10.79
CA SER A 126 -6.84 8.11 11.55
C SER A 126 -7.04 8.36 13.04
N ILE A 127 -6.39 7.55 13.86
CA ILE A 127 -6.28 7.85 15.28
C ILE A 127 -5.33 9.03 15.58
N GLN A 128 -4.46 9.40 14.62
CA GLN A 128 -3.54 10.53 14.69
C GLN A 128 -3.57 11.36 13.40
N PRO A 129 -4.66 12.12 13.14
CA PRO A 129 -4.76 12.91 11.91
C PRO A 129 -3.56 13.84 11.71
N GLY A 130 -3.01 13.84 10.49
CA GLY A 130 -1.82 14.60 10.10
C GLY A 130 -0.49 13.90 10.40
N VAL A 131 -0.50 12.72 11.02
CA VAL A 131 0.69 11.93 11.32
C VAL A 131 0.51 10.53 10.73
N PRO A 132 1.35 10.10 9.77
CA PRO A 132 1.28 8.75 9.22
C PRO A 132 1.40 7.69 10.33
N ASP A 133 0.39 6.84 10.45
CA ASP A 133 0.35 5.74 11.42
C ASP A 133 0.76 4.42 10.74
N PHE A 134 0.50 4.30 9.45
CA PHE A 134 0.81 3.10 8.67
C PHE A 134 2.17 3.15 7.98
N ALA A 135 2.84 2.00 7.99
CA ALA A 135 4.05 1.78 7.25
C ALA A 135 4.09 0.35 6.67
N TRP A 136 4.35 0.22 5.37
CA TRP A 136 4.36 -1.07 4.67
C TRP A 136 5.49 -1.99 5.14
N SER A 137 5.21 -3.28 5.21
CA SER A 137 6.26 -4.29 5.37
C SER A 137 6.91 -4.60 4.02
N ALA A 138 8.23 -4.77 4.03
CA ALA A 138 9.01 -5.20 2.88
C ALA A 138 8.71 -6.65 2.50
N CYS A 139 8.83 -6.95 1.20
CA CYS A 139 8.84 -8.29 0.64
C CYS A 139 10.10 -8.46 -0.22
N GLN A 140 10.78 -9.59 -0.05
CA GLN A 140 11.93 -9.97 -0.87
C GLN A 140 11.78 -11.46 -1.27
N PRO A 141 12.23 -11.85 -2.48
CA PRO A 141 12.90 -11.04 -3.50
C PRO A 141 11.95 -10.12 -4.28
N VAL A 142 12.50 -9.05 -4.88
CA VAL A 142 11.79 -8.15 -5.81
C VAL A 142 11.22 -8.93 -6.99
N GLN A 143 9.93 -8.73 -7.25
CA GLN A 143 9.16 -9.26 -8.36
C GLN A 143 8.83 -8.11 -9.32
N ASN A 144 9.54 -8.06 -10.46
CA ASN A 144 9.39 -7.04 -11.51
C ASN A 144 10.09 -5.71 -11.18
N SER A 145 9.34 -4.63 -10.90
CA SER A 145 9.91 -3.32 -10.59
C SER A 145 10.08 -3.21 -9.07
N PRO A 146 11.15 -2.59 -8.57
CA PRO A 146 11.19 -2.27 -7.14
C PRO A 146 10.01 -1.37 -6.77
N ALA A 147 9.49 -1.54 -5.57
CA ALA A 147 8.48 -0.64 -5.03
C ALA A 147 8.96 0.82 -5.06
N VAL A 148 8.00 1.73 -5.02
CA VAL A 148 8.23 3.17 -5.14
C VAL A 148 7.45 3.94 -4.09
N GLN A 149 7.97 5.10 -3.66
CA GLN A 149 7.21 6.08 -2.87
C GLN A 149 7.12 7.41 -3.62
N PHE A 150 5.91 7.95 -3.71
CA PHE A 150 5.62 9.30 -4.20
C PHE A 150 5.38 10.23 -3.01
N ASP A 151 6.08 11.36 -2.99
CA ASP A 151 6.00 12.32 -1.90
C ASP A 151 5.07 13.52 -2.20
N ASN A 152 4.93 14.41 -1.22
CA ASN A 152 4.09 15.60 -1.27
C ASN A 152 4.49 16.60 -2.37
N LEU A 153 5.73 16.52 -2.87
CA LEU A 153 6.28 17.38 -3.92
C LEU A 153 6.13 16.77 -5.31
N GLY A 154 5.59 15.55 -5.37
CA GLY A 154 5.43 14.79 -6.59
C GLY A 154 6.69 14.06 -7.05
N ILE A 155 7.64 13.85 -6.14
CA ILE A 155 8.90 13.17 -6.42
C ILE A 155 8.76 11.69 -6.10
N PHE A 156 9.27 10.86 -7.01
CA PHE A 156 9.37 9.42 -6.82
C PHE A 156 10.71 9.04 -6.19
N THR A 157 10.66 8.23 -5.13
CA THR A 157 11.80 7.53 -4.54
C THR A 157 11.74 6.07 -4.94
N GLN A 158 12.71 5.61 -5.74
CA GLN A 158 12.85 4.24 -6.23
C GLN A 158 14.34 3.89 -6.41
N PRO A 159 14.83 2.70 -6.04
CA PRO A 159 14.10 1.66 -5.32
C PRO A 159 13.85 2.06 -3.87
N LEU A 160 12.78 1.50 -3.31
CA LEU A 160 12.64 1.41 -1.87
C LEU A 160 13.62 0.38 -1.31
N LEU A 161 14.15 0.63 -0.12
CA LEU A 161 15.19 -0.19 0.54
C LEU A 161 14.73 -0.76 1.89
N ASP A 162 15.04 -2.03 2.15
CA ASP A 162 14.67 -2.71 3.38
C ASP A 162 15.32 -2.01 4.57
N PRO A 163 14.56 -1.54 5.57
CA PRO A 163 15.12 -1.00 6.81
C PRO A 163 16.02 -2.00 7.55
N CYS A 164 15.82 -3.31 7.35
CA CYS A 164 16.52 -4.38 8.03
C CYS A 164 17.88 -4.71 7.43
N ASN A 165 18.00 -4.67 6.11
CA ASN A 165 19.17 -5.17 5.39
C ASN A 165 19.70 -4.25 4.29
N GLY A 166 18.99 -3.16 3.96
CA GLY A 166 19.36 -2.21 2.92
C GLY A 166 19.25 -2.73 1.48
N GLY A 167 18.70 -3.93 1.29
CA GLY A 167 18.37 -4.51 -0.01
C GLY A 167 17.19 -3.80 -0.65
N LYS A 168 16.94 -4.04 -1.95
CA LYS A 168 15.77 -3.49 -2.63
C LYS A 168 14.50 -4.17 -2.15
N ASP A 169 13.42 -3.41 -2.05
CA ASP A 169 12.13 -3.86 -1.53
C ASP A 169 11.03 -3.88 -2.58
N ASP A 170 10.18 -4.89 -2.42
CA ASP A 170 8.77 -4.85 -2.77
C ASP A 170 7.93 -4.62 -1.51
N LEU A 171 6.65 -4.35 -1.68
CA LEU A 171 5.68 -4.26 -0.59
C LEU A 171 4.99 -5.62 -0.43
N ALA A 172 4.78 -6.06 0.80
CA ALA A 172 4.17 -7.36 1.07
C ALA A 172 2.65 -7.32 0.85
N PHE A 173 2.17 -7.96 -0.22
CA PHE A 173 0.74 -8.17 -0.49
C PHE A 173 0.45 -9.48 -1.25
N VAL A 174 -0.83 -9.89 -1.23
CA VAL A 174 -1.37 -11.01 -2.01
C VAL A 174 -2.74 -10.61 -2.57
N LEU A 175 -2.96 -10.96 -3.84
CA LEU A 175 -4.21 -10.75 -4.56
C LEU A 175 -4.80 -12.08 -5.03
N SER A 176 -6.09 -12.33 -4.78
CA SER A 176 -6.79 -13.55 -5.23
C SER A 176 -8.30 -13.39 -5.44
#